data_AF-A0A1B1A0L8-F1
#
_entry.id   AF-A0A1B1A0L8-F1
#
_cell.length_a   1.000
_cell.length_b   1.000
_cell.length_c   1.000
_cell.angle_alpha   90.00
_cell.angle_beta   90.00
_cell.angle_gamma   90.00
#
_symmetry.space_group_name_H-M   'P 1'
#
loop_
_entity.id
_entity.type
_entity.pdbx_description
1 polymer ?
#
loop_
_entity_poly.entity_id
_entity_poly.type
_entity_poly.pdbx_seq_one_letter_code
_entity_poly.pdbx_strand_id
1 'polypeptide(L)'
;MTVRWHITRGEGELTLSRQLPARFDVVASTTLPEGDPLRLAHQIRQDMWRMLKRVRGFSPVVQLTREGDVIRIKAGGRVTTPVAPGLSTKIAALLACPAHRARWVAQAKRSQRRLK
;
A
#
# COMPACT_ATOMS: atom_id res chain seq x y z
N MET A 1 3.22 22.43 5.14
CA MET A 1 1.98 21.94 4.50
C MET A 1 1.78 20.48 4.88
N THR A 2 0.80 20.17 5.73
CA THR A 2 0.45 18.79 6.10
C THR A 2 -0.07 18.07 4.85
N VAL A 3 0.62 17.02 4.42
CA VAL A 3 0.17 16.21 3.29
C VAL A 3 -1.12 15.51 3.70
N ARG A 4 -2.27 15.99 3.20
CA ARG A 4 -3.58 15.36 3.46
C ARG A 4 -3.62 14.04 2.70
N TRP A 5 -3.88 12.95 3.42
CA TRP A 5 -4.10 11.62 2.85
C TRP A 5 -5.59 11.34 2.81
N HIS A 6 -6.03 10.65 1.76
CA HIS A 6 -7.41 10.23 1.59
C HIS A 6 -7.54 8.76 1.95
N ILE A 7 -8.48 8.46 2.83
CA ILE A 7 -8.85 7.09 3.20
C ILE A 7 -10.29 6.90 2.74
N THR A 8 -10.49 6.04 1.76
CA THR A 8 -11.81 5.63 1.28
C THR A 8 -12.05 4.20 1.75
N ARG A 9 -13.25 3.96 2.28
CA ARG A 9 -13.69 2.63 2.73
C ARG A 9 -14.88 2.21 1.87
N GLY A 10 -14.83 0.99 1.37
CA GLY A 10 -15.94 0.31 0.71
C GLY A 10 -16.24 -1.01 1.42
N GLU A 11 -17.11 -1.81 0.83
CA GLU A 11 -17.43 -3.14 1.33
C GLU A 11 -16.20 -4.06 1.27
N GLY A 12 -15.63 -4.40 2.43
CA GLY A 12 -14.40 -5.20 2.52
C GLY A 12 -13.13 -4.51 1.98
N GLU A 13 -13.22 -3.27 1.52
CA GLU A 13 -12.13 -2.57 0.83
C GLU A 13 -11.68 -1.31 1.58
N LEU A 14 -10.37 -1.07 1.60
CA LEU A 14 -9.75 0.16 2.07
C LEU A 14 -8.76 0.67 1.03
N THR A 15 -8.95 1.90 0.56
CA THR A 15 -8.02 2.60 -0.32
C THR A 15 -7.41 3.80 0.40
N LEU A 16 -6.08 3.83 0.47
CA LEU A 16 -5.27 4.94 0.97
C LEU A 16 -4.53 5.59 -0.19
N SER A 17 -4.85 6.85 -0.50
CA SER A 17 -4.22 7.59 -1.60
C SER A 17 -3.77 8.99 -1.18
N ARG A 18 -2.79 9.52 -1.90
CA ARG A 18 -2.36 10.92 -1.72
C ARG A 18 -3.21 11.90 -2.53
N GLN A 19 -3.80 11.46 -3.64
CA GLN A 19 -4.62 12.26 -4.54
C GLN A 19 -5.90 11.52 -4.87
N LEU A 20 -6.96 12.28 -5.14
CA LEU A 20 -8.22 11.78 -5.68
C LEU A 20 -8.38 12.21 -7.16
N PRO A 21 -8.98 11.37 -8.02
CA PRO A 21 -9.31 9.96 -7.76
C PRO A 21 -8.04 9.12 -7.57
N ALA A 22 -8.13 8.04 -6.80
CA ALA A 22 -7.05 7.05 -6.73
C ALA A 22 -6.81 6.47 -8.13
N ARG A 23 -5.55 6.45 -8.58
CA ARG A 23 -5.17 5.98 -9.92
C ARG A 23 -3.85 5.23 -9.85
N PHE A 24 -3.79 4.12 -10.57
CA PHE A 24 -2.60 3.27 -10.69
C PHE A 24 -2.06 3.35 -12.11
N ASP A 25 -0.98 4.13 -12.30
CA ASP A 25 -0.19 4.09 -13.54
C ASP A 25 0.82 2.94 -13.50
N VAL A 26 1.25 2.59 -12.28
CA VAL A 26 2.03 1.40 -11.98
C VAL A 26 1.42 0.73 -10.75
N VAL A 27 1.39 -0.60 -10.75
CA VAL A 27 0.85 -1.39 -9.64
C VAL A 27 1.58 -2.72 -9.54
N ALA A 28 1.73 -3.22 -8.31
CA ALA A 28 2.01 -4.62 -8.02
C ALA A 28 1.08 -5.08 -6.89
N SER A 29 0.84 -6.40 -6.82
CA SER A 29 -0.02 -6.98 -5.80
C SER A 29 0.66 -8.08 -5.00
N THR A 30 0.17 -8.28 -3.79
CA THR A 30 0.56 -9.39 -2.91
C THR A 30 -0.60 -9.75 -1.98
N THR A 31 -0.48 -10.85 -1.27
CA THR A 31 -1.38 -11.22 -0.16
C THR A 31 -0.61 -11.25 1.14
N LEU A 32 -1.26 -10.82 2.22
CA LEU A 32 -0.76 -10.94 3.58
C LEU A 32 -1.83 -11.60 4.45
N PRO A 33 -1.44 -12.26 5.55
CA PRO A 33 -2.39 -12.72 6.56
C PRO A 33 -3.26 -11.56 7.07
N GLU A 34 -4.45 -11.88 7.57
CA GLU A 34 -5.36 -10.90 8.14
C GLU A 34 -4.70 -10.03 9.25
N GLY A 35 -5.16 -8.79 9.34
CA GLY A 35 -4.77 -7.80 10.34
C GLY A 35 -5.52 -6.49 10.14
N ASP A 36 -5.11 -5.45 10.87
CA ASP A 36 -5.66 -4.10 10.68
C ASP A 36 -5.30 -3.55 9.28
N PRO A 37 -6.29 -3.37 8.38
CA PRO A 37 -6.03 -2.95 7.01
C PRO A 37 -5.49 -1.52 6.93
N LEU A 38 -5.89 -0.63 7.83
CA LEU A 38 -5.43 0.75 7.82
C LEU A 38 -3.95 0.81 8.23
N ARG A 39 -3.56 0.01 9.23
CA ARG A 39 -2.16 -0.07 9.67
C ARG A 39 -1.27 -0.75 8.63
N LEU A 40 -1.75 -1.76 7.91
CA LEU A 40 -1.05 -2.30 6.75
C LEU A 40 -0.87 -1.23 5.68
N ALA A 41 -1.94 -0.53 5.30
CA ALA A 41 -1.92 0.51 4.29
C ALA A 41 -0.88 1.60 4.59
N HIS A 42 -0.86 2.11 5.83
CA HIS A 42 0.07 3.17 6.23
C HIS A 42 1.53 2.73 6.16
N GLN A 43 1.84 1.51 6.59
CA GLN A 43 3.21 0.99 6.57
C GLN A 43 3.70 0.73 5.14
N ILE A 44 2.90 0.04 4.32
CA ILE A 44 3.24 -0.24 2.92
C ILE A 44 3.47 1.07 2.17
N ARG A 45 2.56 2.04 2.33
CA ARG A 45 2.69 3.39 1.77
C ARG A 45 3.97 4.07 2.24
N GLN A 46 4.32 3.97 3.52
CA GLN A 46 5.52 4.63 4.07
C GLN A 46 6.79 4.09 3.41
N ASP A 47 6.91 2.77 3.29
CA ASP A 47 8.09 2.14 2.70
C ASP A 47 8.13 2.34 1.18
N MET A 48 6.98 2.26 0.51
CA MET A 48 6.85 2.58 -0.91
C MET A 48 7.22 4.03 -1.20
N TRP A 49 6.79 4.98 -0.37
CA TRP A 49 7.19 6.38 -0.50
C TRP A 49 8.70 6.56 -0.30
N ARG A 50 9.30 5.94 0.72
CA ARG A 50 10.76 6.01 0.93
C ARG A 50 11.54 5.53 -0.30
N MET A 51 11.08 4.46 -0.92
CA MET A 51 11.69 3.86 -2.11
C MET A 51 11.48 4.72 -3.37
N LEU A 52 10.27 5.26 -3.56
CA LEU A 52 9.84 5.86 -4.83
C LEU A 52 9.71 7.38 -4.83
N LYS A 53 10.02 8.08 -3.72
CA LYS A 53 9.93 9.55 -3.63
C LYS A 53 10.71 10.32 -4.70
N ARG A 54 11.71 9.70 -5.34
CA ARG A 54 12.52 10.30 -6.41
C ARG A 54 11.95 10.04 -7.82
N VAL A 55 10.92 9.21 -7.95
CA VAL A 55 10.24 8.99 -9.23
C VAL A 55 9.37 10.20 -9.55
N ARG A 56 9.59 10.80 -10.72
CA ARG A 56 8.87 12.00 -11.16
C ARG A 56 7.36 11.74 -11.23
N GLY A 57 6.59 12.64 -10.62
CA GLY A 57 5.13 12.56 -10.59
C GLY A 57 4.58 11.45 -9.69
N PHE A 58 5.40 10.78 -8.88
CA PHE A 58 4.94 9.68 -8.06
C PHE A 58 3.93 10.12 -6.99
N SER A 59 2.73 9.55 -7.06
CA SER A 59 1.65 9.77 -6.08
C SER A 59 1.14 8.41 -5.58
N PRO A 60 1.48 8.00 -4.35
CA PRO A 60 1.22 6.64 -3.87
C PRO A 60 -0.27 6.37 -3.64
N VAL A 61 -0.66 5.14 -3.98
CA VAL A 61 -1.97 4.53 -3.74
C VAL A 61 -1.75 3.12 -3.20
N VAL A 62 -2.45 2.77 -2.12
CA VAL A 62 -2.49 1.42 -1.57
C VAL A 62 -3.95 1.04 -1.37
N GLN A 63 -4.38 -0.05 -2.00
CA GLN A 63 -5.72 -0.61 -1.90
C GLN A 63 -5.61 -1.99 -1.25
N LEU A 64 -6.51 -2.26 -0.31
CA LEU A 64 -6.58 -3.49 0.44
C LEU A 64 -8.00 -4.04 0.35
N THR A 65 -8.11 -5.32 0.05
CA THR A 65 -9.39 -6.03 -0.02
C THR A 65 -9.30 -7.22 0.92
N ARG A 66 -10.24 -7.34 1.86
CA ARG A 66 -10.36 -8.51 2.72
C ARG A 66 -10.93 -9.69 1.93
N GLU A 67 -10.24 -10.82 1.98
CA GLU A 67 -10.60 -12.05 1.28
C GLU A 67 -10.47 -13.21 2.29
N GLY A 68 -11.49 -13.43 3.13
CA GLY A 68 -11.42 -14.42 4.21
C GLY A 68 -10.30 -14.14 5.20
N ASP A 69 -9.41 -15.12 5.42
CA ASP A 69 -8.28 -15.04 6.37
C ASP A 69 -7.05 -14.29 5.82
N VAL A 70 -7.17 -13.72 4.61
CA VAL A 70 -6.10 -12.95 3.97
C VAL A 70 -6.58 -11.57 3.55
N ILE A 71 -5.61 -10.68 3.36
CA ILE A 71 -5.83 -9.37 2.78
C ILE A 71 -5.04 -9.30 1.48
N ARG A 72 -5.76 -9.11 0.38
CA ARG A 72 -5.17 -8.80 -0.92
C ARG A 72 -4.78 -7.33 -0.96
N ILE A 73 -3.56 -7.06 -1.40
CA ILE A 73 -2.97 -5.73 -1.45
C ILE A 73 -2.65 -5.41 -2.89
N LYS A 74 -3.03 -4.21 -3.33
CA LYS A 74 -2.52 -3.54 -4.53
C LYS A 74 -1.79 -2.28 -4.09
N ALA A 75 -0.51 -2.16 -4.45
CA ALA A 75 0.30 -0.99 -4.11
C ALA A 75 0.96 -0.43 -5.36
N GLY A 76 1.01 0.89 -5.45
CA GLY A 76 1.63 1.59 -6.56
C GLY A 76 1.20 3.05 -6.57
N GLY A 77 0.82 3.56 -7.73
CA GLY A 77 0.23 4.89 -7.81
C GLY A 77 0.44 5.57 -9.15
N ARG A 78 0.21 6.89 -9.16
CA ARG A 78 0.43 7.72 -10.35
C ARG A 78 1.92 7.93 -10.57
N VAL A 79 2.34 8.06 -11.82
CA VAL A 79 3.69 8.51 -12.22
C VAL A 79 3.61 9.35 -13.49
N THR A 80 4.60 10.19 -13.73
CA THR A 80 4.72 10.85 -15.04
C THR A 80 5.02 9.79 -16.11
N THR A 81 4.27 9.82 -17.22
CA THR A 81 4.50 8.93 -18.36
C THR A 81 5.66 9.43 -19.23
N PRO A 82 6.40 8.53 -19.89
CA PRO A 82 6.27 7.06 -19.87
C PRO A 82 6.74 6.44 -18.53
N VAL A 83 6.14 5.31 -18.15
CA VAL A 83 6.54 4.58 -16.94
C VAL A 83 7.91 3.95 -17.17
N ALA A 84 8.87 4.25 -16.29
CA ALA A 84 10.20 3.65 -16.38
C ALA A 84 10.14 2.11 -16.29
N PRO A 85 10.85 1.38 -17.19
CA PRO A 85 10.94 -0.06 -17.12
C PRO A 85 11.41 -0.55 -15.74
N GLY A 86 10.82 -1.64 -15.26
CA GLY A 86 11.17 -2.25 -13.97
C GLY A 86 10.63 -1.53 -12.73
N LEU A 87 9.87 -0.44 -12.87
CA LEU A 87 9.24 0.21 -11.71
C LEU A 87 8.23 -0.72 -11.02
N SER A 88 7.43 -1.45 -11.78
CA SER A 88 6.53 -2.49 -11.27
C SER A 88 7.31 -3.59 -10.54
N THR A 89 8.44 -4.04 -11.10
CA THR A 89 9.34 -5.02 -10.48
C THR A 89 9.91 -4.53 -9.14
N LYS A 90 10.28 -3.24 -9.05
CA LYS A 90 10.73 -2.65 -7.77
C LYS A 90 9.63 -2.66 -6.71
N ILE A 91 8.39 -2.36 -7.10
CA ILE A 91 7.24 -2.42 -6.18
C ILE A 91 6.95 -3.86 -5.78
N ALA A 92 7.00 -4.82 -6.72
CA ALA A 92 6.83 -6.23 -6.43
C ALA A 92 7.90 -6.75 -5.45
N ALA A 93 9.17 -6.37 -5.65
CA ALA A 93 10.27 -6.71 -4.74
C ALA A 93 10.05 -6.14 -3.33
N LEU A 94 9.58 -4.90 -3.23
CA LEU A 94 9.20 -4.29 -1.95
C LEU A 94 8.10 -5.11 -1.24
N LEU A 95 7.06 -5.51 -1.98
CA LEU A 95 5.93 -6.28 -1.45
C LEU A 95 6.32 -7.73 -1.09
N ALA A 96 7.32 -8.30 -1.76
CA ALA A 96 7.84 -9.64 -1.51
C ALA A 96 8.87 -9.70 -0.37
N CYS A 97 9.50 -8.57 0.00
CA CYS A 97 10.57 -8.50 1.00
C CYS A 97 10.14 -9.12 2.36
N PRO A 98 10.74 -10.24 2.80
CA PRO A 98 10.32 -10.93 4.02
C PRO A 98 10.37 -10.06 5.28
N ALA A 99 11.42 -9.25 5.42
CA ALA A 99 11.58 -8.36 6.58
C ALA A 99 10.46 -7.29 6.66
N HIS A 100 10.07 -6.73 5.52
CA HIS A 100 8.95 -5.80 5.44
C HIS A 100 7.63 -6.48 5.77
N ARG A 101 7.35 -7.63 5.14
CA ARG A 101 6.12 -8.40 5.38
C ARG A 101 5.98 -8.78 6.85
N ALA A 102 7.03 -9.31 7.47
CA ALA A 102 7.04 -9.68 8.89
C ALA A 102 6.71 -8.47 9.78
N ARG A 103 7.36 -7.32 9.55
CA ARG A 103 7.08 -6.08 10.29
C ARG A 103 5.63 -5.62 10.10
N TRP A 104 5.16 -5.57 8.86
CA TRP A 104 3.81 -5.08 8.54
C TRP A 104 2.74 -5.89 9.25
N VAL A 105 2.82 -7.23 9.14
CA VAL A 105 1.91 -8.16 9.78
C VAL A 105 1.97 -8.06 11.30
N ALA A 106 3.17 -8.05 11.90
CA ALA A 106 3.32 -7.93 13.35
C ALA A 106 2.67 -6.65 13.89
N GLN A 107 2.85 -5.52 13.21
CA GLN A 107 2.25 -4.24 13.61
C GLN A 107 0.73 -4.22 13.40
N ALA A 108 0.22 -4.82 12.32
CA ALA A 108 -1.21 -4.90 12.05
C ALA A 108 -1.94 -5.82 13.05
N LYS A 109 -1.32 -6.91 13.50
CA LYS A 109 -1.86 -7.80 14.53
C LYS A 109 -1.90 -7.12 15.91
N ARG A 110 -0.90 -6.31 16.25
CA ARG A 110 -0.85 -5.58 17.53
C ARG A 110 -1.97 -4.55 17.68
N SER A 111 -2.40 -3.89 16.60
CA SER A 111 -3.52 -2.93 16.69
C SER A 111 -4.88 -3.60 16.78
N GLN A 112 -5.08 -4.72 16.07
CA GLN A 112 -6.31 -5.53 16.21
C GLN A 112 -6.53 -5.97 17.66
N ARG A 113 -5.47 -6.37 18.36
CA ARG A 113 -5.55 -6.81 19.76
C ARG A 113 -5.81 -5.69 20.78
N ARG A 114 -5.78 -4.43 20.37
CA ARG A 114 -6.17 -3.27 21.21
C ARG A 114 -7.62 -2.84 20.99
N LEU A 115 -8.25 -3.35 19.94
CA LEU A 115 -9.63 -3.02 19.56
C LEU A 115 -10.62 -4.14 19.95
N LYS A 116 -10.11 -5.30 20.36
CA LYS A 116 -10.84 -6.34 21.09
C LYS A 116 -10.57 -6.17 22.57
#